data_AF-A0AB35JM92-F1
#
_entry.id   AF-A0AB35JM92-F1
#
_cell.length_a   1.000
_cell.length_b   1.000
_cell.length_c   1.000
_cell.angle_alpha   90.00
_cell.angle_beta   90.00
_cell.angle_gamma   90.00
#
_symmetry.space_group_name_H-M   'P 1'
#
loop_
_entity.id
_entity.type
_entity.pdbx_description
1 polymer ?
#
loop_
_entity_poly.entity_id
_entity_poly.type
_entity_poly.pdbx_seq_one_letter_code
_entity_poly.pdbx_strand_id
1 'polypeptide(L)'
;MNQHFYTTAERIQQLRQLECGLANLVPFSIRMGLAQTPHYEDALRRTRILLETGFNQADLTSLARAIPDVFHRGRDWEAQYLVKKPDGSWGFSEEYLSIQARLGPVMQAVDALRTLGYY
;
A
#
# COMPACT_ATOMS: atom_id res chain seq x y z
N MET A 1 -20.42 17.90 -3.75
CA MET A 1 -19.21 17.05 -3.89
C MET A 1 -18.01 17.91 -3.57
N ASN A 2 -17.39 17.74 -2.40
CA ASN A 2 -16.16 18.45 -2.08
C ASN A 2 -15.01 17.76 -2.81
N GLN A 3 -14.55 18.36 -3.91
CA GLN A 3 -13.30 17.96 -4.55
C GLN A 3 -12.16 18.38 -3.60
N HIS A 4 -11.53 17.41 -2.94
CA HIS A 4 -10.36 17.67 -2.12
C HIS A 4 -9.16 17.79 -3.05
N PHE A 5 -8.65 19.01 -3.23
CA PHE A 5 -7.46 19.27 -4.03
C PHE A 5 -6.23 19.17 -3.12
N TYR A 6 -5.24 18.34 -3.48
CA TYR A 6 -4.01 18.21 -2.70
C TYR A 6 -2.96 19.21 -3.21
N THR A 7 -2.41 20.00 -2.30
CA THR A 7 -1.25 20.85 -2.52
C THR A 7 0.02 20.03 -2.79
N THR A 8 1.03 20.66 -3.38
CA THR A 8 2.35 20.03 -3.59
C THR A 8 2.95 19.50 -2.29
N ALA A 9 2.78 20.23 -1.18
CA ALA A 9 3.26 19.81 0.14
C ALA A 9 2.55 18.54 0.64
N GLU A 10 1.23 18.46 0.48
CA GLU A 10 0.46 17.26 0.84
C GLU A 10 0.84 16.06 -0.03
N ARG A 11 1.11 16.27 -1.32
CA ARG A 11 1.62 15.20 -2.21
C ARG A 11 2.98 14.69 -1.79
N ILE A 12 3.89 15.57 -1.43
CA ILE A 12 5.20 15.18 -0.89
C ILE A 12 5.01 14.37 0.39
N GLN A 13 4.11 14.80 1.29
CA GLN A 13 3.80 14.07 2.50
C GLN A 13 3.23 12.68 2.21
N GLN A 14 2.28 12.56 1.28
CA GLN A 14 1.72 11.27 0.84
C GLN A 14 2.80 10.35 0.26
N LEU A 15 3.71 10.90 -0.56
CA LEU A 15 4.78 10.13 -1.16
C LEU A 15 5.81 9.66 -0.12
N ARG A 16 6.10 10.47 0.91
CA ARG A 16 6.92 10.06 2.07
C ARG A 16 6.24 9.01 2.94
N GLN A 17 4.92 9.11 3.14
CA GLN A 17 4.14 8.09 3.82
C GLN A 17 4.19 6.77 3.06
N LEU A 18 4.06 6.82 1.73
CA LEU A 18 4.22 5.66 0.87
C LEU A 18 5.63 5.07 0.98
N GLU A 19 6.68 5.91 0.95
CA GLU A 19 8.06 5.46 1.12
C GLU A 19 8.25 4.71 2.43
N CYS A 20 7.79 5.28 3.55
CA CYS A 20 7.90 4.68 4.87
C CYS A 20 7.12 3.36 4.96
N GLY A 21 5.89 3.32 4.40
CA GLY A 21 5.09 2.10 4.33
C GLY A 21 5.78 1.00 3.53
N LEU A 22 6.32 1.32 2.34
CA LEU A 22 7.04 0.38 1.49
C LEU A 22 8.36 -0.07 2.12
N ALA A 23 9.11 0.82 2.77
CA ALA A 23 10.34 0.48 3.49
C ALA A 23 10.10 -0.52 4.63
N ASN A 24 8.91 -0.48 5.25
CA ASN A 24 8.48 -1.44 6.26
C ASN A 24 7.91 -2.74 5.65
N LEU A 25 7.23 -2.64 4.51
CA LEU A 25 6.60 -3.78 3.83
C LEU A 25 7.62 -4.68 3.11
N VAL A 26 8.62 -4.09 2.44
CA VAL A 26 9.58 -4.84 1.59
C VAL A 26 10.33 -5.93 2.38
N PRO A 27 11.00 -5.65 3.52
CA PRO A 27 11.70 -6.69 4.28
C PRO A 27 10.77 -7.80 4.75
N PHE A 28 9.54 -7.45 5.10
CA PHE A 28 8.53 -8.41 5.52
C PHE A 28 8.06 -9.27 4.34
N SER A 29 7.83 -8.69 3.17
CA SER A 29 7.43 -9.40 1.96
C SER A 29 8.48 -10.41 1.50
N ILE A 30 9.76 -10.06 1.60
CA ILE A 30 10.90 -10.96 1.34
C ILE A 30 10.85 -12.14 2.31
N ARG A 31 10.73 -11.86 3.62
CA ARG A 31 10.71 -12.90 4.66
C ARG A 31 9.55 -13.88 4.49
N MET A 32 8.39 -13.40 4.05
CA MET A 32 7.20 -14.20 3.82
C MET A 32 7.16 -14.86 2.42
N GLY A 33 8.13 -14.56 1.55
CA GLY A 33 8.16 -15.09 0.19
C GLY A 33 6.97 -14.66 -0.67
N LEU A 34 6.45 -13.43 -0.48
CA LEU A 34 5.30 -12.95 -1.25
C LEU A 34 5.66 -12.81 -2.72
N ALA A 35 4.81 -13.32 -3.62
CA ALA A 35 5.02 -13.19 -5.07
C ALA A 35 5.06 -11.73 -5.55
N GLN A 36 4.44 -10.81 -4.79
CA GLN A 36 4.37 -9.38 -5.08
C GLN A 36 5.64 -8.61 -4.69
N THR A 37 6.59 -9.24 -4.00
CA THR A 37 7.83 -8.61 -3.50
C THR A 37 8.55 -7.74 -4.55
N PRO A 38 8.76 -8.19 -5.80
CA PRO A 38 9.43 -7.37 -6.82
C PRO A 38 8.70 -6.06 -7.13
N HIS A 39 7.37 -6.05 -7.04
CA HIS A 39 6.58 -4.84 -7.26
C HIS A 39 6.73 -3.84 -6.11
N TYR A 40 6.83 -4.32 -4.86
CA TYR A 40 7.06 -3.45 -3.71
C TYR A 40 8.45 -2.84 -3.71
N GLU A 41 9.48 -3.60 -4.12
CA GLU A 41 10.84 -3.11 -4.28
C GLU A 41 10.94 -2.04 -5.37
N ASP A 42 10.34 -2.30 -6.54
CA ASP A 42 10.31 -1.32 -7.63
C ASP A 42 9.55 -0.04 -7.23
N ALA A 43 8.40 -0.20 -6.56
CA ALA A 43 7.64 0.94 -6.05
C ALA A 43 8.43 1.77 -5.05
N LEU A 44 9.19 1.14 -4.13
CA LEU A 44 10.04 1.86 -3.17
C LEU A 44 11.12 2.67 -3.89
N ARG A 45 11.80 2.04 -4.86
CA ARG A 45 12.82 2.69 -5.69
C ARG A 45 12.23 3.88 -6.46
N ARG A 46 11.10 3.71 -7.13
CA ARG A 46 10.42 4.78 -7.88
C ARG A 46 9.96 5.91 -6.98
N THR A 47 9.45 5.60 -5.78
CA THR A 47 9.03 6.60 -4.80
C THR A 47 10.18 7.52 -4.41
N ARG A 48 11.37 6.95 -4.15
CA ARG A 48 12.58 7.71 -3.82
C ARG A 48 13.05 8.61 -4.96
N ILE A 49 13.08 8.07 -6.19
CA ILE A 49 13.44 8.85 -7.38
C ILE A 49 12.51 10.06 -7.52
N LEU A 50 11.19 9.85 -7.42
CA LEU A 50 10.21 10.94 -7.53
C LEU A 50 10.35 12.00 -6.42
N LEU A 51 10.71 11.59 -5.20
CA LEU A 51 10.99 12.53 -4.12
C LEU A 51 12.23 13.40 -4.39
N GLU A 52 13.22 12.89 -5.12
CA GLU A 52 14.46 13.59 -5.46
C GLU A 52 14.35 14.45 -6.73
N THR A 53 13.70 13.92 -7.76
CA THR A 53 13.63 14.56 -9.09
C THR A 53 12.38 15.41 -9.29
N GLY A 54 11.45 15.37 -8.34
CA GLY A 54 10.09 15.88 -8.51
C GLY A 54 9.21 14.92 -9.30
N PHE A 55 7.91 15.23 -9.33
CA PHE A 55 6.87 14.39 -9.91
C PHE A 55 5.71 15.23 -10.44
N ASN A 56 4.97 14.67 -11.40
CA ASN A 56 3.66 15.16 -11.81
C ASN A 56 2.55 14.15 -11.46
N GLN A 57 1.29 14.51 -11.72
CA GLN A 57 0.15 13.64 -11.41
C GLN A 57 0.17 12.29 -12.18
N ALA A 58 0.69 12.26 -13.40
CA ALA A 58 0.81 11.02 -14.17
C ALA A 58 1.81 10.05 -13.53
N ASP A 59 2.92 10.56 -12.99
CA ASP A 59 3.92 9.77 -12.27
C ASP A 59 3.30 9.15 -11.01
N LEU A 60 2.59 9.94 -10.21
CA LEU A 60 1.91 9.48 -9.00
C LEU A 60 0.84 8.42 -9.31
N THR A 61 0.05 8.65 -10.36
CA THR A 61 -0.98 7.71 -10.81
C THR A 61 -0.37 6.40 -11.31
N SER A 62 0.74 6.48 -12.06
CA SER A 62 1.47 5.32 -12.56
C SER A 62 2.09 4.52 -11.41
N LEU A 63 2.71 5.20 -10.44
CA LEU A 63 3.25 4.57 -9.23
C LEU A 63 2.15 3.83 -8.46
N ALA A 64 1.03 4.50 -8.20
CA ALA A 64 -0.08 3.95 -7.46
C ALA A 64 -0.75 2.74 -8.15
N ARG A 65 -0.70 2.65 -9.48
CA ARG A 65 -1.20 1.48 -10.23
C ARG A 65 -0.22 0.31 -10.22
N ALA A 66 1.07 0.57 -10.05
CA ALA A 66 2.10 -0.46 -10.06
C ALA A 66 2.21 -1.23 -8.73
N ILE A 67 1.61 -0.71 -7.65
CA ILE A 67 1.61 -1.34 -6.33
C ILE A 67 0.39 -2.28 -6.22
N PRO A 68 0.59 -3.61 -6.18
CA PRO A 68 -0.50 -4.56 -6.05
C PRO A 68 -1.01 -4.64 -4.62
N ASP A 69 -2.30 -4.94 -4.45
CA ASP A 69 -2.82 -5.48 -3.20
C ASP A 69 -2.62 -7.01 -3.24
N VAL A 70 -1.89 -7.58 -2.28
CA VAL A 70 -1.74 -9.04 -2.17
C VAL A 70 -3.07 -9.71 -1.84
N PHE A 71 -4.00 -8.98 -1.24
CA PHE A 71 -5.34 -9.46 -0.98
C PHE A 71 -6.28 -9.11 -2.14
N HIS A 72 -6.79 -10.12 -2.83
CA HIS A 72 -7.91 -9.94 -3.75
C HIS A 72 -9.20 -9.68 -2.95
N ARG A 73 -9.48 -8.41 -2.65
CA ARG A 73 -10.64 -7.96 -1.85
C ARG A 73 -11.99 -8.05 -2.59
N GLY A 74 -12.32 -9.24 -3.09
CA GLY A 74 -13.61 -9.58 -3.69
C GLY A 74 -14.69 -9.87 -2.66
N ARG A 75 -15.79 -10.52 -3.05
CA ARG A 75 -16.80 -10.99 -2.08
C ARG A 75 -16.22 -12.09 -1.20
N ASP A 76 -16.47 -12.04 0.11
CA ASP A 76 -16.08 -13.06 1.11
C ASP A 76 -14.58 -13.38 1.17
N TRP A 77 -13.73 -12.50 0.65
CA TRP A 77 -12.30 -12.73 0.52
C TRP A 77 -11.59 -12.94 1.87
N GLU A 78 -12.14 -12.41 2.96
CA GLU A 78 -11.60 -12.54 4.32
C GLU A 78 -11.77 -13.95 4.89
N ALA A 79 -12.75 -14.71 4.40
CA ALA A 79 -13.10 -16.02 4.96
C ALA A 79 -11.96 -17.03 4.85
N GLN A 80 -11.14 -16.94 3.79
CA GLN A 80 -9.98 -17.83 3.59
C GLN A 80 -8.86 -17.62 4.64
N TYR A 81 -8.89 -16.51 5.38
CA TYR A 81 -7.90 -16.18 6.41
C TYR A 81 -8.42 -16.44 7.83
N LEU A 82 -9.66 -16.91 7.97
CA LEU A 82 -10.23 -17.28 9.27
C LEU A 82 -9.69 -18.65 9.68
N VAL A 83 -9.17 -18.71 10.91
CA VAL A 83 -8.73 -19.93 11.58
C VAL A 83 -9.56 -20.15 12.84
N LYS A 84 -9.85 -21.42 13.14
CA LYS A 84 -10.48 -21.80 14.39
C LYS A 84 -9.44 -21.75 15.51
N LYS A 85 -9.71 -20.94 16.53
CA LYS A 85 -8.84 -20.79 17.70
C LYS A 85 -9.05 -21.93 18.71
N PRO A 86 -8.12 -22.14 19.65
CA PRO A 86 -8.24 -23.17 20.69
C PRO A 86 -9.47 -23.03 21.59
N ASP A 87 -9.98 -21.81 21.78
CA ASP A 87 -11.20 -21.51 22.53
C ASP A 87 -12.50 -21.81 21.76
N GLY A 88 -12.39 -22.34 20.53
CA GLY A 88 -13.51 -22.65 19.66
C GLY A 88 -14.06 -21.46 18.86
N SER A 89 -13.55 -20.24 19.09
CA SER A 89 -13.90 -19.06 18.31
C SER A 89 -13.23 -19.05 16.94
N TRP A 90 -13.78 -18.27 16.01
CA TRP A 90 -13.13 -17.98 14.73
C TRP A 90 -12.46 -16.62 14.79
N GLY A 91 -11.26 -16.52 14.23
CA GLY A 91 -10.61 -15.23 14.02
C GLY A 91 -9.55 -15.31 12.94
N PHE A 92 -8.99 -14.17 12.57
CA PHE A 92 -7.97 -14.14 11.53
C PHE A 92 -6.66 -14.77 11.97
N SER A 93 -5.95 -15.37 11.02
CA SER A 93 -4.59 -15.87 11.24
C SER A 93 -3.63 -14.73 11.60
N GLU A 94 -2.62 -15.03 12.41
CA GLU A 94 -1.59 -14.06 12.78
C GLU A 94 -0.81 -13.54 11.57
N GLU A 95 -0.62 -14.39 10.56
CA GLU A 95 0.00 -14.02 9.28
C GLU A 95 -0.83 -12.98 8.54
N TYR A 96 -2.14 -13.20 8.43
CA TYR A 96 -3.05 -12.23 7.82
C TYR A 96 -2.99 -10.88 8.53
N LEU A 97 -3.11 -10.88 9.86
CA LEU A 97 -3.05 -9.65 10.66
C LEU A 97 -1.71 -8.94 10.48
N SER A 98 -0.61 -9.70 10.42
CA SER A 98 0.74 -9.17 10.23
C SER A 98 0.96 -8.53 8.86
N ILE A 99 0.43 -9.13 7.80
CA ILE A 99 0.46 -8.56 6.44
C ILE A 99 -0.42 -7.31 6.41
N GLN A 100 -1.66 -7.41 6.88
CA GLN A 100 -2.65 -6.32 6.83
C GLN A 100 -2.17 -5.07 7.58
N ALA A 101 -1.51 -5.24 8.73
CA ALA A 101 -0.94 -4.13 9.50
C ALA A 101 0.13 -3.33 8.75
N ARG A 102 0.84 -3.97 7.80
CA ARG A 102 1.90 -3.34 6.99
C ARG A 102 1.39 -2.85 5.64
N LEU A 103 0.51 -3.61 5.03
CA LEU A 103 -0.06 -3.30 3.72
C LEU A 103 -1.13 -2.21 3.79
N GLY A 104 -1.93 -2.17 4.87
CA GLY A 104 -3.00 -1.19 5.06
C GLY A 104 -2.53 0.26 4.87
N PRO A 105 -1.47 0.71 5.57
CA PRO A 105 -0.90 2.05 5.38
C PRO A 105 -0.41 2.32 3.94
N VAL A 106 0.18 1.32 3.29
CA VAL A 106 0.62 1.43 1.89
C VAL A 106 -0.57 1.66 0.96
N MET A 107 -1.65 0.87 1.12
CA MET A 107 -2.85 0.99 0.29
C MET A 107 -3.58 2.31 0.52
N GLN A 108 -3.63 2.82 1.76
CA GLN A 108 -4.15 4.15 2.05
C GLN A 108 -3.37 5.25 1.32
N ALA A 109 -2.04 5.17 1.31
CA ALA A 109 -1.20 6.13 0.58
C ALA A 109 -1.40 5.99 -0.94
N VAL A 110 -1.51 4.77 -1.46
CA VAL A 110 -1.81 4.50 -2.88
C VAL A 110 -3.13 5.14 -3.31
N ASP A 111 -4.19 5.01 -2.51
CA ASP A 111 -5.50 5.60 -2.83
C ASP A 111 -5.47 7.14 -2.77
N ALA A 112 -4.72 7.71 -1.83
CA ALA A 112 -4.50 9.16 -1.76
C ALA A 112 -3.79 9.68 -3.03
N LEU A 113 -2.78 8.96 -3.53
CA LEU A 113 -2.04 9.32 -4.75
C LEU A 113 -2.90 9.20 -6.02
N ARG A 114 -3.89 8.31 -6.05
CA ARG A 114 -4.84 8.15 -7.18
C ARG A 114 -5.87 9.26 -7.26
N THR A 115 -6.23 9.85 -6.13
CA THR A 115 -7.25 10.91 -6.07
C THR A 115 -6.75 12.12 -6.85
N LEU A 116 -7.53 12.63 -7.81
CA LEU A 116 -7.15 13.76 -8.67
C LEU A 116 -7.43 15.10 -7.98
N GLY A 117 -6.53 16.07 -8.16
CA GLY A 117 -6.76 17.48 -7.83
C GLY A 117 -5.45 18.28 -7.83
N TYR A 118 -5.29 19.20 -8.80
CA TYR A 118 -4.20 20.18 -8.89
C TYR A 118 -4.83 21.58 -8.86
N TYR A 119 -4.16 22.52 -8.16
CA TYR A 119 -4.49 23.95 -8.15
C TYR A 119 -4.01 24.65 -9.41
#